data_AF-A0A5B2XEB7-F1
#
_entry.id   AF-A0A5B2XEB7-F1
#
_cell.length_a   1.000
_cell.length_b   1.000
_cell.length_c   1.000
_cell.angle_alpha   90.00
_cell.angle_beta   90.00
_cell.angle_gamma   90.00
#
_symmetry.space_group_name_H-M   'P 1'
#
loop_
_entity.id
_entity.type
_entity.pdbx_description
1 polymer ?
#
loop_
_entity_poly.entity_id
_entity_poly.type
_entity_poly.pdbx_seq_one_letter_code
_entity_poly.pdbx_strand_id
1 'polypeptide(L)'
;MTDALRLGNWEGEWPEVKLLDERLYVQLAPESDDFQATLLAEYGRPGQVATRHDFRWGTLTAIAFPAAPERPEWITHLVFGGCTEPQAREHLVAIGLGGAPITTVYPPGVPIEGGSPSDDPDEL
;
A
#
# COMPACT_ATOMS: atom_id res chain seq x y z
N MET A 1 13.81 14.92 13.84
CA MET A 1 13.80 13.88 14.89
C MET A 1 12.81 12.83 14.38
N THR A 2 13.30 11.86 13.61
CA THR A 2 12.45 10.95 12.85
C THR A 2 11.98 9.86 13.79
N ASP A 3 10.69 9.87 14.12
CA ASP A 3 10.03 8.77 14.81
C ASP A 3 10.13 7.56 13.89
N ALA A 4 11.17 6.75 14.12
CA ALA A 4 11.37 5.53 13.37
C ALA A 4 10.18 4.64 13.71
N LEU A 5 9.29 4.42 12.72
CA LEU A 5 8.19 3.47 12.78
C LEU A 5 8.65 2.28 13.63
N ARG A 6 8.16 2.19 14.87
CA ARG A 6 8.31 0.95 15.64
C ARG A 6 7.31 -0.02 15.04
N LEU A 7 7.67 -0.55 13.87
CA LEU A 7 6.99 -1.65 13.20
C LEU A 7 7.08 -2.86 14.13
N GLY A 8 6.11 -2.92 15.04
CA GLY A 8 5.98 -4.00 16.00
C GLY A 8 5.56 -5.25 15.27
N ASN A 9 6.47 -6.21 15.18
CA ASN A 9 6.13 -7.63 15.03
C ASN A 9 5.23 -8.00 16.22
N TRP A 10 3.92 -8.02 16.02
CA TRP A 10 3.00 -8.67 16.97
C TRP A 10 2.97 -10.16 16.62
N GLU A 11 3.15 -11.03 17.63
CA GLU A 11 3.24 -12.50 17.52
C GLU A 11 4.35 -13.06 16.60
N GLY A 12 5.32 -12.25 16.17
CA GLY A 12 6.40 -12.69 15.29
C GLY A 12 6.01 -12.77 13.81
N GLU A 13 4.81 -12.29 13.46
CA GLU A 13 4.37 -12.18 12.07
C GLU A 13 5.03 -10.97 11.39
N TRP A 14 5.63 -11.20 10.23
CA TRP A 14 6.23 -10.16 9.41
C TRP A 14 5.16 -9.51 8.53
N PRO A 15 5.22 -8.19 8.31
CA PRO A 15 4.31 -7.55 7.38
C PRO A 15 4.58 -8.06 5.95
N GLU A 16 3.51 -8.26 5.21
CA GLU A 16 3.61 -8.50 3.77
C GLU A 16 4.05 -7.22 3.07
N VAL A 17 5.14 -7.29 2.29
CA VAL A 17 5.61 -6.16 1.49
C VAL A 17 5.14 -6.30 0.06
N LYS A 18 4.40 -5.30 -0.41
CA LYS A 18 3.90 -5.22 -1.78
C LYS A 18 4.53 -4.02 -2.49
N LEU A 19 4.94 -4.21 -3.73
CA LEU A 19 5.47 -3.15 -4.58
C LEU A 19 4.53 -3.00 -5.77
N LEU A 20 3.86 -1.85 -5.87
CA LEU A 20 3.02 -1.53 -7.02
C LEU A 20 3.91 -1.29 -8.23
N ASP A 21 3.60 -1.96 -9.34
CA ASP A 21 4.14 -1.59 -10.64
C ASP A 21 3.84 -0.11 -10.94
N GLU A 22 4.73 0.55 -11.68
CA GLU A 22 4.60 1.97 -12.02
C GLU A 22 3.24 2.27 -12.68
N ARG A 23 2.77 1.41 -13.59
CA ARG A 23 1.49 1.63 -14.28
C ARG A 23 0.31 1.47 -13.34
N LEU A 24 0.36 0.48 -12.44
CA LEU A 24 -0.69 0.30 -11.43
C LEU A 24 -0.70 1.47 -10.45
N TYR A 25 0.46 1.91 -10.00
CA TYR A 25 0.59 3.06 -9.11
C TYR A 25 -0.03 4.32 -9.72
N VAL A 26 0.25 4.62 -10.99
CA VAL A 26 -0.34 5.76 -11.70
C VAL A 26 -1.86 5.60 -11.88
N GLN A 27 -2.34 4.40 -12.22
CA GLN A 27 -3.77 4.12 -12.39
C GLN A 27 -4.58 4.31 -11.11
N LEU A 28 -3.99 3.99 -9.95
CA LEU A 28 -4.64 4.15 -8.66
C LEU A 28 -4.72 5.61 -8.19
N ALA A 29 -4.21 6.57 -8.98
CA ALA A 29 -4.23 8.00 -8.69
C ALA A 29 -3.78 8.29 -7.24
N PRO A 30 -2.47 8.18 -6.93
CA PRO A 30 -1.97 8.11 -5.56
C PRO A 30 -2.30 9.35 -4.72
N GLU A 31 -2.48 10.50 -5.37
CA GLU A 31 -2.85 11.78 -4.77
C GLU A 31 -4.35 11.89 -4.44
N SER A 32 -5.17 10.93 -4.87
CA SER A 32 -6.60 10.86 -4.54
C SER A 32 -6.81 10.33 -3.12
N ASP A 33 -7.80 10.87 -2.42
CA ASP A 33 -8.26 10.33 -1.14
C ASP A 33 -8.71 8.86 -1.26
N ASP A 34 -9.15 8.44 -2.45
CA ASP A 34 -9.55 7.07 -2.74
C ASP A 34 -8.39 6.07 -2.80
N PHE A 35 -7.14 6.53 -2.92
CA PHE A 35 -5.98 5.64 -3.02
C PHE A 35 -5.85 4.75 -1.77
N GLN A 36 -5.88 5.37 -0.58
CA GLN A 36 -5.77 4.64 0.69
C GLN A 36 -6.99 3.75 0.94
N ALA A 37 -8.19 4.21 0.57
CA ALA A 37 -9.41 3.42 0.67
C ALA A 37 -9.36 2.18 -0.23
N THR A 38 -8.85 2.32 -1.45
CA THR A 38 -8.66 1.22 -2.40
C THR A 38 -7.67 0.19 -1.86
N LEU A 39 -6.51 0.63 -1.38
CA LEU A 39 -5.53 -0.28 -0.78
C LEU A 39 -6.05 -0.98 0.48
N LEU A 40 -6.84 -0.29 1.30
CA LEU A 40 -7.47 -0.87 2.48
C LEU A 40 -8.57 -1.87 2.10
N ALA A 41 -9.32 -1.62 1.03
CA ALA A 41 -10.33 -2.56 0.55
C ALA A 41 -9.71 -3.84 -0.01
N GLU A 42 -8.58 -3.73 -0.69
CA GLU A 42 -7.91 -4.86 -1.33
C GLU A 42 -7.09 -5.71 -0.33
N TYR A 43 -6.31 -5.06 0.55
CA TYR A 43 -5.36 -5.75 1.43
C TYR A 43 -5.73 -5.69 2.91
N GLY A 44 -6.67 -4.82 3.28
CA GLY A 44 -7.06 -4.63 4.66
C GLY A 44 -8.01 -5.69 5.19
N ARG A 45 -8.12 -5.72 6.51
CA ARG A 45 -9.12 -6.48 7.27
C ARG A 45 -10.02 -5.51 8.04
N PRO A 46 -11.23 -5.94 8.45
CA PRO A 46 -12.08 -5.12 9.31
C PRO A 46 -11.35 -4.61 10.55
N GLY A 47 -11.45 -3.30 10.81
CA GLY A 47 -10.78 -2.65 11.94
C GLY A 47 -9.33 -2.22 11.68
N GLN A 48 -8.81 -2.43 10.47
CA GLN A 48 -7.53 -1.85 10.05
C GLN A 48 -7.70 -0.45 9.47
N VAL A 49 -6.60 0.30 9.51
CA VAL A 49 -6.47 1.62 8.90
C VAL A 49 -5.28 1.62 7.95
N ALA A 50 -5.40 2.39 6.87
CA ALA A 50 -4.29 2.66 5.95
C ALA A 50 -3.76 4.06 6.25
N THR A 51 -2.43 4.17 6.40
CA THR A 51 -1.74 5.44 6.62
C THR A 51 -0.70 5.64 5.53
N ARG A 52 -0.81 6.74 4.79
CA ARG A 52 0.18 7.16 3.80
C ARG A 52 1.38 7.86 4.45
N HIS A 53 2.56 7.50 3.98
CA HIS A 53 3.83 8.13 4.29
C HIS A 53 4.59 8.40 2.99
N ASP A 54 5.07 9.62 2.82
CA ASP A 54 6.05 9.90 1.77
C ASP A 54 7.44 9.56 2.28
N PHE A 55 8.24 8.92 1.44
CA PHE A 55 9.65 8.66 1.71
C PHE A 55 10.49 9.14 0.52
N ARG A 56 11.82 9.10 0.67
CA ARG A 56 12.79 9.70 -0.27
C ARG A 56 12.52 9.39 -1.75
N TRP A 57 12.00 8.20 -2.05
CA TRP A 57 11.87 7.70 -3.43
C TRP A 57 10.45 7.54 -3.92
N GLY A 58 9.43 7.73 -3.08
CA GLY A 58 8.04 7.47 -3.45
C GLY A 58 7.09 7.46 -2.25
N THR A 59 6.02 6.70 -2.36
CA THR A 59 4.99 6.59 -1.32
C THR A 59 5.03 5.21 -0.68
N LEU A 60 4.84 5.17 0.64
CA LEU A 60 4.60 3.98 1.42
C LEU A 60 3.22 4.10 2.07
N THR A 61 2.36 3.09 1.89
CA THR A 61 1.13 2.95 2.67
C THR A 61 1.28 1.80 3.64
N ALA A 62 1.17 2.10 4.93
CA ALA A 62 1.13 1.10 5.99
C ALA A 62 -0.33 0.75 6.30
N ILE A 63 -0.67 -0.53 6.25
CA ILE A 63 -1.98 -1.02 6.68
C ILE A 63 -1.79 -1.72 8.03
N ALA A 64 -2.50 -1.24 9.04
CA ALA A 64 -2.28 -1.67 10.40
C ALA A 64 -3.59 -1.81 11.17
N PHE A 65 -3.58 -2.70 12.15
CA PHE A 65 -4.48 -2.52 13.28
C PHE A 65 -3.95 -1.38 14.14
N PRO A 66 -4.76 -0.34 14.43
CA PRO A 66 -4.33 0.75 15.28
C PRO A 66 -4.03 0.23 16.70
N ALA A 67 -3.16 0.96 17.40
CA ALA A 67 -2.88 0.69 18.80
C ALA A 67 -4.15 0.74 19.65
N ALA A 68 -4.27 -0.19 20.58
CA ALA A 68 -5.32 -0.27 21.58
C ALA A 68 -4.66 -0.36 22.98
N PRO A 69 -5.41 -0.12 24.08
CA PRO A 69 -4.85 -0.15 25.44
C PRO A 69 -4.08 -1.43 25.79
N GLU A 70 -4.44 -2.54 25.16
CA GLU A 70 -3.95 -3.89 25.42
C GLU A 70 -3.17 -4.49 24.24
N ARG A 71 -2.96 -3.74 23.16
CA ARG A 71 -2.19 -4.18 21.99
C ARG A 71 -1.49 -3.00 21.32
N PRO A 72 -0.18 -3.07 21.04
CA PRO A 72 0.49 -2.06 20.22
C PRO A 72 -0.09 -2.01 18.81
N GLU A 73 0.27 -0.99 18.05
CA GLU A 73 0.00 -0.98 16.61
C GLU A 73 0.63 -2.21 15.96
N TRP A 74 -0.11 -2.85 15.06
CA TRP A 74 0.35 -4.03 14.33
C TRP A 74 0.15 -3.83 12.83
N ILE A 75 1.28 -3.71 12.13
CA ILE A 75 1.31 -3.48 10.69
C ILE A 75 1.28 -4.84 9.99
N THR A 76 0.28 -5.03 9.12
CA THR A 76 0.11 -6.27 8.36
C THR A 76 0.62 -6.14 6.93
N HIS A 77 0.55 -4.94 6.35
CA HIS A 77 1.04 -4.69 4.99
C HIS A 77 1.84 -3.41 4.88
N LEU A 78 2.86 -3.45 4.03
CA LEU A 78 3.61 -2.30 3.56
C LEU A 78 3.49 -2.25 2.03
N VAL A 79 2.78 -1.26 1.53
CA VAL A 79 2.54 -1.10 0.09
C VAL A 79 3.37 0.07 -0.43
N PHE A 80 4.38 -0.23 -1.24
CA PHE A 80 5.25 0.75 -1.89
C PHE A 80 4.72 1.12 -3.26
N GLY A 81 4.78 2.41 -3.60
CA GLY A 81 4.42 2.92 -4.91
C GLY A 81 5.34 4.07 -5.35
N GLY A 82 5.48 4.26 -6.65
CA GLY A 82 6.32 5.32 -7.22
C GLY A 82 7.83 5.09 -7.08
N CYS A 83 8.27 3.89 -6.69
CA CYS A 83 9.68 3.54 -6.50
C CYS A 83 10.02 2.18 -7.13
N THR A 84 11.30 1.91 -7.28
CA THR A 84 11.83 0.61 -7.74
C THR A 84 12.04 -0.35 -6.56
N GLU A 85 12.14 -1.65 -6.83
CA GLU A 85 12.41 -2.66 -5.80
C GLU A 85 13.71 -2.38 -5.00
N PRO A 86 14.84 -2.00 -5.62
CA PRO A 86 16.05 -1.64 -4.86
C PRO A 86 15.84 -0.47 -3.90
N GLN A 87 15.02 0.53 -4.27
CA GLN A 87 14.70 1.68 -3.42
C GLN A 87 13.77 1.28 -2.26
N ALA A 88 12.77 0.44 -2.52
CA ALA A 88 11.94 -0.14 -1.46
C ALA A 88 12.80 -1.00 -0.50
N ARG A 89 13.72 -1.80 -1.03
CA ARG A 89 14.68 -2.59 -0.25
C ARG A 89 15.56 -1.73 0.64
N GLU A 90 16.11 -0.64 0.11
CA GLU A 90 16.90 0.34 0.90
C GLU A 90 16.09 0.86 2.10
N HIS A 91 14.83 1.23 1.87
CA HIS A 91 13.95 1.69 2.93
C HIS A 91 13.66 0.60 3.97
N LEU A 92 13.32 -0.61 3.54
CA LEU A 92 13.10 -1.76 4.42
C LEU A 92 14.32 -2.06 5.31
N VAL A 93 15.53 -2.00 4.74
CA VAL A 93 16.77 -2.17 5.51
C VAL A 93 16.89 -1.09 6.59
N ALA A 94 16.58 0.16 6.26
CA ALA A 94 16.67 1.27 7.21
C ALA A 94 15.70 1.15 8.40
N ILE A 95 14.56 0.47 8.22
CA ILE A 95 13.55 0.24 9.26
C ILE A 95 13.64 -1.18 9.88
N GLY A 96 14.71 -1.94 9.60
CA GLY A 96 14.94 -3.26 10.19
C GLY A 96 14.17 -4.42 9.55
N LEU A 97 13.49 -4.19 8.42
CA LEU A 97 12.73 -5.18 7.65
C LEU A 97 13.44 -5.63 6.37
N GLY A 98 14.75 -5.43 6.28
CA GLY A 98 15.54 -5.72 5.07
C GLY A 98 15.43 -7.15 4.54
N GLY A 99 15.07 -8.12 5.39
CA GLY A 99 14.84 -9.52 5.02
C GLY A 99 13.43 -9.85 4.51
N ALA A 100 12.48 -8.90 4.54
CA ALA A 100 11.10 -9.15 4.15
C ALA A 100 11.01 -9.42 2.64
N PRO A 101 10.30 -10.46 2.18
CA PRO A 101 10.06 -10.68 0.76
C PRO A 101 9.22 -9.53 0.18
N ILE A 102 9.61 -9.03 -1.00
CA ILE A 102 8.85 -8.02 -1.73
C ILE A 102 8.07 -8.74 -2.83
N THR A 103 6.75 -8.54 -2.87
CA THR A 103 5.89 -9.06 -3.94
C THR A 103 5.49 -7.92 -4.87
N THR A 104 5.89 -7.99 -6.13
CA THR A 104 5.47 -7.00 -7.14
C THR A 104 4.02 -7.27 -7.56
N VAL A 105 3.20 -6.22 -7.49
CA VAL A 105 1.79 -6.22 -7.87
C VAL A 105 1.65 -5.52 -9.21
N TYR A 106 1.20 -6.28 -10.21
CA TYR A 106 0.91 -5.78 -11.54
C TYR A 106 -0.55 -5.37 -11.64
N PRO A 107 -0.91 -4.43 -12.53
CA PRO A 107 -2.31 -4.20 -12.81
C PRO A 107 -2.97 -5.51 -13.28
N PRO A 108 -4.28 -5.71 -13.00
CA PRO A 108 -4.99 -6.80 -13.67
C PRO A 108 -4.75 -6.67 -15.18
N GLY A 109 -4.59 -7.80 -15.89
CA GLY A 109 -4.40 -7.81 -17.35
C GLY A 109 -5.60 -7.22 -18.12
N VAL A 110 -6.63 -6.78 -17.41
CA VAL A 110 -7.78 -6.04 -17.89
C VAL A 110 -7.58 -4.58 -17.46
N PRO A 111 -7.61 -3.61 -18.38
CA PRO A 111 -7.63 -2.20 -17.98
C PRO A 111 -8.77 -1.97 -16.99
N ILE A 112 -8.50 -1.26 -15.89
CA ILE A 112 -9.54 -0.81 -14.97
C ILE A 112 -10.34 0.24 -15.75
N GLU A 113 -11.43 -0.19 -16.40
CA GLU A 113 -12.37 0.71 -17.06
C GLU A 113 -13.06 1.54 -15.97
N GLY A 114 -12.48 2.71 -15.69
CA GLY A 114 -13.16 3.77 -14.97
C GLY A 114 -14.30 4.29 -15.83
N GLY A 115 -15.52 3.87 -15.51
CA GLY A 115 -16.76 4.48 -15.98
C GLY A 115 -17.22 4.01 -17.35
N SER A 116 -18.37 3.35 -17.38
CA SER A 116 -19.10 3.03 -18.60
C SER A 116 -19.30 4.28 -19.47
N PRO A 117 -18.95 4.26 -20.78
CA PRO A 117 -19.72 5.03 -21.73
C PRO A 117 -21.05 4.29 -21.90
N SER A 118 -22.06 4.66 -21.12
CA SER A 118 -23.44 4.55 -21.57
C SER A 118 -23.62 5.54 -22.72
N ASP A 119 -23.15 5.17 -23.90
CA ASP A 119 -23.61 5.74 -25.16
C ASP A 119 -24.66 4.77 -25.69
N ASP A 120 -25.89 4.93 -25.20
CA ASP A 120 -27.08 4.44 -25.89
C ASP A 120 -27.15 5.25 -27.20
N PRO A 121 -26.97 4.65 -28.39
CA PRO A 121 -27.37 5.31 -29.61
C PRO A 121 -28.90 5.33 -29.64
N ASP A 122 -29.46 6.46 -29.22
CA ASP A 122 -30.87 6.81 -29.41
C ASP A 122 -31.26 6.53 -30.87
N GLU A 123 -32.20 5.61 -31.03
CA GLU A 123 -32.83 5.26 -32.30
C GLU A 123 -33.41 6.52 -32.97
N LEU A 124 -32.98 6.78 -34.21
CA LEU A 124 -33.70 7.62 -35.17
C LEU A 124 -33.77 6.94 -36.55
#